data_AF-A0A0B7ATB4-F1
#
_entry.id   AF-A0A0B7ATB4-F1
#
_cell.length_a   1.000
_cell.length_b   1.000
_cell.length_c   1.000
_cell.angle_alpha   90.00
_cell.angle_beta   90.00
_cell.angle_gamma   90.00
#
_symmetry.space_group_name_H-M   'P 1'
#
loop_
_entity.id
_entity.type
_entity.pdbx_description
1 polymer ?
#
loop_
_entity_poly.entity_id
_entity_poly.type
_entity_poly.pdbx_seq_one_letter_code
_entity_poly.pdbx_strand_id
1 'polypeptide(L)'
;KLIDHDADVNIKDVDGNTALLHALIPFNAQEHFTFLYYFNPRESKVVKIMTTLINAGSNVNCQKNDGFSPLMFAVMNSLERIIPILLNYGADFNAVSVKDNTKTAISFATYKYFINESYISALLERGANTSYINPDILLSLITKRETDVV
;
A
#
# COMPACT_ATOMS: atom_id res chain seq x y z
N LYS A 1 -10.82 -3.84 -23.92
CA LYS A 1 -10.98 -3.75 -22.45
C LYS A 1 -12.02 -2.67 -22.17
N LEU A 2 -12.76 -2.70 -21.05
CA LEU A 2 -13.76 -1.64 -20.76
C LEU A 2 -13.15 -0.23 -20.72
N ILE A 3 -11.88 -0.14 -20.31
CA ILE A 3 -11.07 1.08 -20.33
C ILE A 3 -10.91 1.66 -21.75
N ASP A 4 -10.97 0.82 -22.80
CA ASP A 4 -10.86 1.26 -24.20
C ASP A 4 -12.19 1.83 -24.73
N HIS A 5 -13.23 1.90 -23.89
CA HIS A 5 -14.58 2.38 -24.20
C HIS A 5 -15.03 3.48 -23.21
N ASP A 6 -14.13 4.40 -22.84
CA ASP A 6 -14.38 5.55 -21.97
C ASP A 6 -14.94 5.21 -20.57
N ALA A 7 -14.67 4.00 -20.07
CA ALA A 7 -15.03 3.65 -18.70
C ALA A 7 -14.22 4.50 -17.70
N ASP A 8 -14.90 5.25 -16.84
CA ASP A 8 -14.25 5.99 -15.76
C ASP A 8 -13.71 5.03 -14.70
N VAL A 9 -12.38 4.96 -14.62
CA VAL A 9 -11.63 4.09 -13.70
C VAL A 9 -11.67 4.55 -12.24
N ASN A 10 -12.19 5.75 -11.98
CA ASN A 10 -12.26 6.36 -10.66
C ASN A 10 -13.63 6.25 -9.98
N ILE A 11 -14.60 5.59 -10.62
CA ILE A 11 -15.92 5.33 -10.02
C ILE A 11 -15.73 4.57 -8.70
N LYS A 12 -16.43 5.04 -7.67
CA LYS A 12 -16.48 4.42 -6.35
C LYS A 12 -17.71 3.53 -6.19
N ASP A 13 -17.54 2.37 -5.56
CA ASP A 13 -18.65 1.54 -5.10
C ASP A 13 -19.25 2.06 -3.78
N VAL A 14 -20.16 1.27 -3.19
CA VAL A 14 -20.83 1.60 -1.91
C VAL A 14 -19.88 1.76 -0.72
N ASP A 15 -18.71 1.11 -0.77
CA ASP A 15 -17.67 1.17 0.26
C ASP A 15 -16.62 2.26 -0.04
N GLY A 16 -16.76 2.95 -1.16
CA GLY A 16 -15.84 3.99 -1.63
C GLY A 16 -14.66 3.44 -2.43
N ASN A 17 -14.63 2.15 -2.74
CA ASN A 17 -13.52 1.53 -3.47
C ASN A 17 -13.59 1.89 -4.96
N THR A 18 -12.46 2.31 -5.51
CA THR A 18 -12.24 2.45 -6.96
C THR A 18 -11.77 1.13 -7.57
N ALA A 19 -11.71 1.05 -8.90
CA ALA A 19 -11.11 -0.10 -9.59
C ALA A 19 -9.66 -0.38 -9.13
N LEU A 20 -8.89 0.68 -8.83
CA LEU A 20 -7.53 0.57 -8.31
C LEU A 20 -7.50 -0.05 -6.91
N LEU A 21 -8.41 0.35 -6.02
CA LEU A 21 -8.52 -0.24 -4.67
C LEU A 21 -8.96 -1.71 -4.73
N HIS A 22 -9.94 -2.04 -5.58
CA HIS A 22 -10.37 -3.42 -5.81
C HIS A 22 -9.25 -4.34 -6.29
N ALA A 23 -8.31 -3.83 -7.08
CA ALA A 23 -7.16 -4.61 -7.53
C ALA A 23 -6.22 -5.01 -6.37
N LEU A 24 -6.23 -4.29 -5.25
CA LEU A 24 -5.34 -4.48 -4.11
C LEU A 24 -6.01 -5.16 -2.91
N ILE A 25 -7.34 -5.27 -2.89
CA ILE A 25 -8.08 -5.97 -1.83
C ILE A 25 -7.97 -7.49 -2.07
N PRO A 26 -7.51 -8.27 -1.08
CA PRO A 26 -7.53 -9.73 -1.22
C PRO A 26 -8.97 -10.23 -1.29
N PHE A 27 -9.27 -11.05 -2.31
CA PHE A 27 -10.52 -11.82 -2.37
C PHE A 27 -10.62 -12.69 -1.10
N ASN A 28 -11.50 -12.25 -0.18
CA ASN A 28 -12.13 -13.00 0.91
C ASN A 28 -11.28 -14.04 1.66
N ALA A 29 -11.03 -13.74 2.94
CA ALA A 29 -10.30 -14.56 3.94
C ALA A 29 -10.87 -15.97 4.24
N GLN A 30 -11.89 -16.43 3.51
CA GLN A 30 -12.51 -17.74 3.73
C GLN A 30 -11.94 -18.87 2.86
N GLU A 31 -11.22 -18.58 1.77
CA GLU A 31 -10.69 -19.65 0.91
C GLU A 31 -9.17 -19.84 1.08
N HIS A 32 -8.85 -20.73 2.02
CA HIS A 32 -7.63 -21.54 2.15
C HIS A 32 -6.28 -20.84 2.38
N PHE A 33 -5.96 -20.82 3.67
CA PHE A 33 -4.89 -20.15 4.41
C PHE A 33 -3.48 -20.79 4.36
N THR A 34 -3.19 -21.76 3.49
CA THR A 34 -1.92 -22.52 3.65
C THR A 34 -1.14 -22.77 2.36
N PHE A 35 -1.78 -22.84 1.18
CA PHE A 35 -1.08 -23.18 -0.06
C PHE A 35 -0.55 -21.96 -0.84
N LEU A 36 -1.02 -20.74 -0.52
CA LEU A 36 -0.67 -19.49 -1.21
C LEU A 36 0.57 -18.77 -0.65
N TYR A 37 1.14 -19.25 0.47
CA TYR A 37 2.29 -18.60 1.11
C TYR A 37 3.60 -18.79 0.33
N TYR A 38 3.69 -19.83 -0.51
CA TYR A 38 4.92 -20.20 -1.23
C TYR A 38 4.88 -20.01 -2.75
N PHE A 39 3.71 -19.76 -3.33
CA PHE A 39 3.59 -19.53 -4.78
C PHE A 39 2.50 -18.48 -5.00
N ASN A 40 2.88 -17.23 -5.31
CA ASN A 40 1.93 -16.14 -5.51
C ASN A 40 1.88 -15.66 -6.99
N PRO A 41 1.39 -16.49 -7.93
CA PRO A 41 1.20 -16.11 -9.34
C PRO A 41 0.18 -14.97 -9.51
N ARG A 42 -0.51 -14.55 -8.44
CA ARG A 42 -1.38 -13.38 -8.44
C ARG A 42 -0.62 -12.07 -8.47
N GLU A 43 0.57 -11.95 -7.88
CA GLU A 43 1.27 -10.65 -7.81
C GLU A 43 1.58 -10.10 -9.21
N SER A 44 2.03 -10.95 -10.14
CA SER A 44 2.23 -10.57 -11.54
C SER A 44 0.95 -10.07 -12.23
N LYS A 45 -0.19 -10.72 -11.93
CA LYS A 45 -1.50 -10.31 -12.45
C LYS A 45 -1.98 -9.00 -11.83
N VAL A 46 -1.82 -8.83 -10.52
CA VAL A 46 -2.19 -7.59 -9.81
C VAL A 46 -1.33 -6.43 -10.31
N VAL A 47 -0.01 -6.62 -10.44
CA VAL A 47 0.89 -5.60 -11.03
C VAL A 47 0.42 -5.19 -12.42
N LYS A 48 0.05 -6.15 -13.29
CA LYS A 48 -0.44 -5.85 -14.64
C LYS A 48 -1.79 -5.12 -14.65
N ILE A 49 -2.72 -5.51 -13.79
CA ILE A 49 -4.03 -4.85 -13.67
C ILE A 49 -3.84 -3.42 -13.14
N MET A 50 -3.08 -3.27 -12.06
CA MET A 50 -2.80 -1.99 -11.43
C MET A 50 -2.10 -1.03 -12.40
N THR A 51 -1.04 -1.45 -13.08
CA THR A 51 -0.34 -0.61 -14.08
C THR A 51 -1.26 -0.22 -15.23
N THR A 52 -2.14 -1.13 -15.68
CA THR A 52 -3.15 -0.79 -16.71
C THR A 52 -4.11 0.28 -16.20
N LEU A 53 -4.59 0.18 -14.96
CA LEU A 53 -5.52 1.13 -14.35
C LEU A 53 -4.88 2.50 -14.12
N ILE A 54 -3.65 2.53 -13.61
CA ILE A 54 -2.89 3.78 -13.40
C ILE A 54 -2.64 4.48 -14.75
N ASN A 55 -2.21 3.74 -15.77
CA ASN A 55 -2.01 4.29 -17.12
C ASN A 55 -3.31 4.79 -17.76
N ALA A 56 -4.45 4.29 -17.31
CA ALA A 56 -5.78 4.74 -17.71
C ALA A 56 -6.29 5.97 -16.93
N GLY A 57 -5.46 6.60 -16.10
CA GLY A 57 -5.83 7.79 -15.33
C GLY A 57 -6.48 7.49 -13.97
N SER A 58 -6.24 6.30 -13.40
CA SER A 58 -6.66 6.04 -12.02
C SER A 58 -5.94 6.97 -11.04
N ASN A 59 -6.70 7.54 -10.13
CA ASN A 59 -6.16 8.34 -9.03
C ASN A 59 -5.42 7.42 -8.04
N VAL A 60 -4.09 7.47 -8.05
CA VAL A 60 -3.22 6.71 -7.14
C VAL A 60 -3.40 7.06 -5.67
N ASN A 61 -3.96 8.25 -5.40
CA ASN A 61 -4.25 8.77 -4.06
C ASN A 61 -5.73 8.66 -3.70
N CYS A 62 -6.51 7.86 -4.43
CA CYS A 62 -7.88 7.61 -4.05
C CYS A 62 -7.98 7.04 -2.63
N GLN A 63 -9.07 7.35 -1.94
CA GLN A 63 -9.37 6.82 -0.61
C GLN A 63 -10.79 6.27 -0.60
N LYS A 64 -10.95 5.09 0.02
CA LYS A 64 -12.28 4.54 0.31
C LYS A 64 -12.93 5.26 1.49
N ASN A 65 -14.16 4.89 1.86
CA ASN A 65 -14.96 5.64 2.83
C ASN A 65 -14.33 5.78 4.23
N ASP A 66 -13.43 4.87 4.63
CA ASP A 66 -12.68 4.97 5.90
C ASP A 66 -11.28 5.59 5.74
N GLY A 67 -10.95 6.10 4.55
CA GLY A 67 -9.72 6.79 4.24
C GLY A 67 -8.53 5.91 3.86
N PHE A 68 -8.70 4.61 3.66
CA PHE A 68 -7.59 3.78 3.21
C PHE A 68 -7.22 4.07 1.75
N SER A 69 -5.94 4.33 1.51
CA SER A 69 -5.38 4.56 0.17
C SER A 69 -4.78 3.27 -0.44
N PRO A 70 -4.55 3.24 -1.77
CA PRO A 70 -3.85 2.14 -2.43
C PRO A 70 -2.52 1.78 -1.76
N LEU A 71 -1.72 2.78 -1.36
CA LEU A 71 -0.44 2.55 -0.71
C LEU A 71 -0.59 1.90 0.67
N MET A 72 -1.60 2.30 1.45
CA MET A 72 -1.89 1.65 2.74
C MET A 72 -2.24 0.16 2.56
N PHE A 73 -3.05 -0.18 1.55
CA PHE A 73 -3.37 -1.57 1.23
C PHE A 73 -2.15 -2.35 0.77
N ALA A 74 -1.32 -1.76 -0.10
CA ALA A 74 -0.11 -2.40 -0.59
C ALA A 74 0.86 -2.74 0.56
N VAL A 75 1.02 -1.82 1.52
CA VAL A 75 1.85 -2.07 2.70
C VAL A 75 1.22 -3.11 3.64
N MET A 76 -0.08 -2.98 3.95
CA MET A 76 -0.78 -3.90 4.85
C MET A 76 -0.78 -5.35 4.36
N ASN A 77 -0.77 -5.56 3.04
CA ASN A 77 -0.75 -6.88 2.41
C ASN A 77 0.65 -7.31 1.94
N SER A 78 1.71 -6.59 2.32
CA SER A 78 3.10 -6.88 1.90
C SER A 78 3.27 -7.07 0.39
N LEU A 79 2.63 -6.21 -0.41
CA LEU A 79 2.71 -6.25 -1.88
C LEU A 79 4.00 -5.56 -2.36
N GLU A 80 5.12 -6.24 -2.13
CA GLU A 80 6.47 -5.73 -2.31
C GLU A 80 6.73 -5.10 -3.69
N ARG A 81 6.25 -5.71 -4.78
CA ARG A 81 6.47 -5.16 -6.12
C ARG A 81 5.54 -4.00 -6.46
N ILE A 82 4.45 -3.83 -5.73
CA ILE A 82 3.40 -2.84 -5.99
C ILE A 82 3.72 -1.52 -5.26
N ILE A 83 4.25 -1.59 -4.04
CA ILE A 83 4.68 -0.42 -3.27
C ILE A 83 5.58 0.54 -4.07
N PRO A 84 6.70 0.11 -4.69
CA PRO A 84 7.57 1.02 -5.44
C PRO A 84 6.87 1.58 -6.67
N ILE A 85 5.96 0.84 -7.29
CA ILE A 85 5.18 1.34 -8.43
C ILE A 85 4.27 2.48 -7.97
N LEU A 86 3.48 2.29 -6.92
CA LEU A 86 2.60 3.33 -6.38
C LEU A 86 3.39 4.59 -6.01
N LEU A 87 4.53 4.43 -5.32
CA LEU A 87 5.42 5.56 -4.98
C LEU A 87 5.96 6.28 -6.22
N ASN A 88 6.36 5.55 -7.26
CA ASN A 88 6.85 6.13 -8.52
C ASN A 88 5.77 6.90 -9.27
N TYR A 89 4.50 6.53 -9.11
CA TYR A 89 3.36 7.26 -9.67
C TYR A 89 2.83 8.38 -8.77
N GLY A 90 3.55 8.74 -7.69
CA GLY A 90 3.20 9.87 -6.84
C GLY A 90 2.18 9.55 -5.75
N ALA A 91 2.13 8.30 -5.29
CA ALA A 91 1.33 7.95 -4.12
C ALA A 91 1.79 8.74 -2.88
N ASP A 92 0.83 9.37 -2.21
CA ASP A 92 1.02 10.12 -0.97
C ASP A 92 1.26 9.14 0.20
N PHE A 93 2.51 9.08 0.64
CA PHE A 93 2.93 8.26 1.76
C PHE A 93 2.54 8.84 3.13
N ASN A 94 2.12 10.11 3.18
CA ASN A 94 1.63 10.80 4.37
C ASN A 94 0.10 10.83 4.45
N ALA A 95 -0.61 10.26 3.48
CA ALA A 95 -2.05 10.10 3.55
C ALA A 95 -2.46 9.43 4.87
N VAL A 96 -3.54 9.93 5.49
CA VAL A 96 -4.08 9.42 6.76
C VAL A 96 -5.46 8.83 6.54
N SER A 97 -5.76 7.72 7.22
CA SER A 97 -7.12 7.18 7.22
C SER A 97 -8.08 8.11 7.95
N VAL A 98 -9.31 8.24 7.43
CA VAL A 98 -10.33 9.16 7.95
C VAL A 98 -10.92 8.64 9.25
N LYS A 99 -11.03 7.32 9.39
CA LYS A 99 -11.68 6.70 10.56
C LYS A 99 -10.93 6.97 11.86
N ASP A 100 -9.60 7.00 11.81
CA ASP A 100 -8.76 7.05 13.01
C ASP A 100 -7.77 8.22 13.02
N ASN A 101 -7.61 8.95 11.90
CA ASN A 101 -6.66 10.06 11.70
C ASN A 101 -5.21 9.76 12.15
N THR A 102 -4.87 8.48 12.26
CA THR A 102 -3.61 7.99 12.86
C THR A 102 -2.97 6.88 12.04
N LYS A 103 -3.61 6.39 10.97
CA LYS A 103 -3.06 5.31 10.16
C LYS A 103 -2.51 5.86 8.86
N THR A 104 -1.21 5.69 8.68
CA THR A 104 -0.44 6.01 7.47
C THR A 104 0.16 4.74 6.89
N ALA A 105 0.72 4.80 5.68
CA ALA A 105 1.43 3.67 5.10
C ALA A 105 2.56 3.18 6.03
N ILE A 106 3.34 4.10 6.61
CA ILE A 106 4.45 3.74 7.50
C ILE A 106 3.97 3.15 8.84
N SER A 107 2.85 3.62 9.41
CA SER A 107 2.32 3.01 10.64
C SER A 107 1.95 1.54 10.42
N PHE A 108 1.45 1.17 9.25
CA PHE A 108 1.18 -0.24 8.92
C PHE A 108 2.46 -1.08 8.78
N ALA A 109 3.50 -0.53 8.15
CA ALA A 109 4.79 -1.22 7.99
C ALA A 109 5.47 -1.53 9.33
N THR A 110 5.14 -0.77 10.39
CA THR A 110 5.73 -0.93 11.73
C THR A 110 5.04 -1.99 12.60
N TYR A 111 3.92 -2.58 12.17
CA TYR A 111 3.32 -3.68 12.91
C TYR A 111 4.19 -4.94 12.84
N LYS A 112 4.45 -5.55 14.00
CA LYS A 112 5.44 -6.61 14.31
C LYS A 112 5.53 -7.81 13.34
N TYR A 113 4.51 -8.05 12.52
CA TYR A 113 4.46 -9.17 11.58
C TYR A 113 4.82 -8.81 10.12
N PHE A 114 5.10 -7.54 9.83
CA PHE A 114 5.22 -7.01 8.47
C PHE A 114 6.41 -6.06 8.25
N ILE A 115 7.44 -6.12 9.11
CA ILE A 115 8.60 -5.22 9.03
C ILE A 115 9.41 -5.52 7.75
N ASN A 116 9.15 -4.78 6.69
CA ASN A 116 10.03 -4.71 5.53
C ASN A 116 10.88 -3.44 5.68
N GLU A 117 12.12 -3.64 6.12
CA GLU A 117 13.08 -2.58 6.44
C GLU A 117 13.42 -1.70 5.24
N SER A 118 13.40 -2.26 4.03
CA SER A 118 13.66 -1.53 2.78
C SER A 118 12.57 -0.48 2.51
N TYR A 119 11.29 -0.83 2.70
CA TYR A 119 10.21 0.14 2.51
C TYR A 119 10.14 1.18 3.60
N ILE A 120 10.33 0.78 4.86
CA ILE A 120 10.40 1.72 5.98
C ILE A 120 11.51 2.74 5.71
N SER A 121 12.69 2.26 5.30
CA SER A 121 13.80 3.11 4.89
C SER A 121 13.44 4.06 3.76
N ALA A 122 12.83 3.56 2.68
CA ALA A 122 12.43 4.37 1.54
C ALA A 122 11.41 5.46 1.90
N LEU A 123 10.50 5.18 2.85
CA LEU A 123 9.52 6.14 3.35
C LEU A 123 10.18 7.18 4.28
N LEU A 124 11.06 6.76 5.19
CA LEU A 124 11.81 7.66 6.08
C LEU A 124 12.71 8.63 5.29
N GLU A 125 13.42 8.15 4.27
CA GLU A 125 14.23 8.99 3.38
C GLU A 125 13.43 10.06 2.64
N ARG A 126 12.14 9.78 2.37
CA ARG A 126 11.21 10.71 1.74
C ARG A 126 10.54 11.65 2.74
N GLY A 127 10.92 11.59 4.03
CA GLY A 127 10.36 12.43 5.08
C GLY A 127 8.94 12.01 5.49
N ALA A 128 8.66 10.70 5.49
CA ALA A 128 7.38 10.19 5.99
C ALA A 128 7.14 10.62 7.44
N ASN A 129 5.90 11.00 7.73
CA ASN A 129 5.48 11.41 9.06
C ASN A 129 5.50 10.20 10.01
N THR A 130 6.35 10.27 11.03
CA THR A 130 6.55 9.22 12.03
C THR A 130 5.77 9.44 13.32
N SER A 131 4.98 10.51 13.43
CA SER A 131 4.21 10.85 14.64
C SER A 131 3.22 9.76 15.08
N TYR A 132 2.87 8.86 14.18
CA TYR A 132 1.94 7.76 14.44
C TYR A 132 2.62 6.39 14.60
N ILE A 133 3.96 6.36 14.69
CA ILE A 133 4.74 5.16 14.93
C ILE A 133 5.08 5.08 16.41
N ASN A 134 5.09 3.87 16.97
CA ASN A 134 5.57 3.65 18.33
C ASN A 134 7.04 4.13 18.45
N PRO A 135 7.39 5.01 19.40
CA PRO A 135 8.74 5.55 19.55
C PRO A 135 9.84 4.49 19.72
N ASP A 136 9.57 3.38 20.40
CA ASP A 136 10.54 2.29 20.58
C ASP A 136 10.83 1.59 19.25
N ILE A 137 9.79 1.40 18.42
CA ILE A 137 9.94 0.85 17.08
C ILE A 137 10.74 1.83 16.21
N LEU A 138 10.38 3.11 16.25
CA LEU A 138 11.10 4.15 15.51
C LEU A 138 12.58 4.22 15.91
N LEU A 139 12.88 4.18 17.21
CA LEU A 139 14.25 4.17 17.72
C LEU A 139 15.01 2.94 17.23
N SER A 140 14.39 1.75 17.25
CA SER A 140 15.01 0.51 16.74
C SER A 140 15.34 0.58 15.24
N LEU A 141 14.50 1.27 14.46
CA LEU A 141 14.69 1.45 13.02
C LEU A 141 15.81 2.47 12.70
N ILE A 142 15.92 3.54 13.49
CA ILE A 142 16.95 4.58 13.30
C ILE A 142 18.32 4.08 13.77
N THR A 143 18.40 3.45 14.95
CA THR A 143 19.67 2.97 15.54
C THR A 143 20.32 1.87 14.73
N LYS A 144 19.54 0.93 14.18
CA LYS A 144 20.05 -0.12 13.27
C LYS A 144 20.65 0.47 11.98
N ARG A 145 20.11 1.60 11.52
CA ARG A 145 20.58 2.32 10.34
C ARG A 145 21.98 2.88 10.52
N GLU A 146 22.30 3.39 11.71
CA GLU A 146 23.61 3.97 12.03
C GLU A 146 24.72 2.92 12.11
N THR A 147 24.38 1.67 12.46
CA THR A 147 25.35 0.57 12.53
C THR A 147 25.71 -0.06 11.19
N ASP A 148 24.88 0.13 10.15
CA ASP A 148 25.12 -0.43 8.80
C ASP A 148 25.98 0.47 7.89
N VAL A 149 26.35 1.68 8.35
CA VAL A 149 27.15 2.67 7.59
C VAL A 149 28.62 2.73 8.02
N VAL A 150 29.11 1.75 8.79
CA VAL A 150 30.49 1.70 9.33
C VAL A 150 31.29 0.54 8.76
#